data_AF-A0A7L2RXE0-F1
#
_entry.id   AF-A0A7L2RXE0-F1
#
_cell.length_a   1.000
_cell.length_b   1.000
_cell.length_c   1.000
_cell.angle_alpha   90.00
_cell.angle_beta   90.00
_cell.angle_gamma   90.00
#
_symmetry.space_group_name_H-M   'P 1'
#
loop_
_entity.id
_entity.type
_entity.pdbx_description
1 polymer ?
#
loop_
_entity_poly.entity_id
_entity_poly.type
_entity_poly.pdbx_seq_one_letter_code
_entity_poly.pdbx_strand_id
1 'polypeptide(L)'
;PRQPAKTLWYDRPRYVYLEFCVEDSRDVKVVIEDHRLVFSCKNADGTEFYNEINLYARVNSKDSREKRSDRSITCFMRKWKEKVAWPRITKENIK
;
A
#
# COMPACT_ATOMS: atom_id res chain seq x y z
N PRO A 1 -14.31 8.19 -13.62
CA PRO A 1 -14.54 6.91 -12.91
C PRO A 1 -13.35 6.57 -12.02
N ARG A 2 -13.61 6.14 -10.78
CA ARG A 2 -12.57 5.77 -9.80
C ARG A 2 -12.35 4.27 -9.85
N GLN A 3 -11.10 3.83 -9.93
CA GLN A 3 -10.73 2.42 -10.05
C GLN A 3 -9.59 2.03 -9.10
N PRO A 4 -9.43 0.74 -8.76
CA PRO A 4 -8.27 0.30 -8.01
C PRO A 4 -7.00 0.37 -8.87
N ALA A 5 -5.88 0.76 -8.27
CA ALA A 5 -4.57 0.60 -8.90
C ALA A 5 -4.14 -0.87 -8.87
N LYS A 6 -3.45 -1.30 -9.93
CA LYS A 6 -2.70 -2.57 -9.90
C LYS A 6 -1.74 -2.51 -8.72
N THR A 7 -1.82 -3.54 -7.87
CA THR A 7 -1.08 -3.59 -6.61
C THR A 7 -0.16 -4.80 -6.58
N LEU A 8 1.12 -4.59 -6.33
CA LEU A 8 2.09 -5.64 -6.06
C LEU A 8 2.49 -5.58 -4.58
N TRP A 9 2.85 -6.71 -3.99
CA TRP A 9 3.34 -6.71 -2.60
C TRP A 9 4.26 -7.88 -2.34
N TYR A 10 5.09 -7.74 -1.32
CA TYR A 10 5.92 -8.81 -0.77
C TYR A 10 6.33 -8.46 0.66
N ASP A 11 6.71 -9.46 1.44
CA ASP A 11 7.22 -9.23 2.79
C ASP A 11 8.72 -9.54 2.93
N ARG A 12 9.28 -8.98 3.99
CA ARG A 12 10.63 -9.19 4.49
C ARG A 12 10.56 -9.35 6.01
N PRO A 13 11.66 -9.73 6.69
CA PRO A 13 11.61 -9.93 8.14
C PRO A 13 11.08 -8.73 8.93
N ARG A 14 11.38 -7.49 8.50
CA ARG A 14 10.99 -6.27 9.24
C ARG A 14 9.88 -5.45 8.56
N TYR A 15 9.69 -5.61 7.25
CA TYR A 15 8.79 -4.75 6.48
C TYR A 15 7.85 -5.58 5.60
N VAL A 16 6.71 -5.00 5.29
CA VAL A 16 5.86 -5.39 4.16
C VAL A 16 5.94 -4.25 3.14
N TYR A 17 6.21 -4.60 1.89
CA TYR A 17 6.28 -3.66 0.78
C TYR A 17 5.01 -3.81 -0.04
N LEU A 18 4.39 -2.68 -0.39
CA LEU A 18 3.21 -2.64 -1.24
C LEU A 18 3.37 -1.53 -2.26
N GLU A 19 3.16 -1.86 -3.54
CA GLU A 19 3.36 -0.94 -4.64
C GLU A 19 2.06 -0.75 -5.43
N PHE A 20 1.63 0.51 -5.56
CA PHE A 20 0.57 0.92 -6.47
C PHE A 20 1.18 1.36 -7.80
N CYS A 21 0.93 0.60 -8.86
CA CYS A 21 1.49 0.86 -10.20
C CYS A 21 0.64 1.90 -10.94
N VAL A 22 0.88 3.18 -10.65
CA VAL A 22 0.27 4.32 -11.37
C VAL A 22 1.38 5.21 -11.90
N GLU A 23 1.51 5.26 -13.22
CA GLU A 23 2.47 6.12 -13.92
C GLU A 23 1.99 7.58 -13.91
N ASP A 24 2.95 8.51 -13.87
CA ASP A 24 2.73 9.97 -13.87
C ASP A 24 1.69 10.44 -12.84
N SER A 25 1.71 9.78 -11.66
CA SER A 25 0.73 10.02 -10.61
C SER A 25 0.70 11.48 -10.15
N ARG A 26 -0.47 12.01 -9.83
CA ARG A 26 -0.69 13.36 -9.28
C ARG A 26 -1.61 13.27 -8.08
N ASP A 27 -1.57 14.28 -7.22
CA ASP A 27 -2.42 14.35 -6.02
C ASP A 27 -2.35 13.09 -5.14
N VAL A 28 -1.14 12.49 -5.03
CA VAL A 28 -0.92 11.27 -4.26
C VAL A 28 -1.20 11.53 -2.79
N LYS A 29 -2.09 10.72 -2.21
CA LYS A 29 -2.33 10.65 -0.77
C LYS A 29 -2.24 9.20 -0.32
N VAL A 30 -1.42 8.97 0.70
CA VAL A 30 -1.28 7.68 1.36
C VAL A 30 -1.55 7.87 2.84
N VAL A 31 -2.42 7.05 3.41
CA VAL A 31 -2.65 6.98 4.86
C VAL A 31 -2.33 5.58 5.33
N ILE A 32 -1.31 5.44 6.17
CA ILE A 32 -0.91 4.18 6.79
C ILE A 32 -1.36 4.22 8.25
N GLU A 33 -2.39 3.44 8.57
CA GLU A 33 -2.84 3.17 9.92
C GLU A 33 -2.33 1.80 10.38
N ASP A 34 -2.40 1.53 11.67
CA ASP A 34 -1.88 0.29 12.26
C ASP A 34 -2.48 -0.99 11.64
N HIS A 35 -3.71 -0.93 11.13
CA HIS A 35 -4.42 -2.07 10.53
C HIS A 35 -5.00 -1.80 9.14
N ARG A 36 -4.71 -0.63 8.56
CA ARG A 36 -5.34 -0.20 7.31
C ARG A 36 -4.41 0.67 6.49
N LEU A 37 -4.43 0.49 5.17
CA LEU A 37 -3.73 1.33 4.21
C LEU A 37 -4.76 1.93 3.24
N VAL A 38 -4.74 3.26 3.09
CA VAL A 38 -5.58 3.98 2.13
C VAL A 38 -4.72 4.68 1.08
N PHE A 39 -4.90 4.19 -0.15
CA PHE A 39 -4.51 4.66 -1.47
C PHE A 39 -5.38 5.72 -2.14
N SER A 40 -4.89 6.90 -2.55
CA SER A 40 -5.54 7.64 -3.64
C SER A 40 -4.61 8.51 -4.48
N CYS A 41 -4.89 8.63 -5.77
CA CYS A 41 -4.21 9.58 -6.68
C CYS A 41 -4.99 9.79 -7.99
N LYS A 42 -4.42 10.58 -8.91
CA LYS A 42 -4.80 10.65 -10.33
C LYS A 42 -3.62 10.27 -11.22
N ASN A 43 -3.84 9.83 -12.46
CA ASN A 43 -2.77 9.74 -13.47
C ASN A 43 -2.79 10.97 -14.41
N ALA A 44 -1.90 10.99 -15.41
CA ALA A 44 -1.81 12.08 -16.39
C ALA A 44 -3.12 12.32 -17.17
N ASP A 45 -3.90 11.27 -17.44
CA ASP A 45 -5.19 11.33 -18.15
C ASP A 45 -6.35 11.80 -17.25
N GLY A 46 -6.07 12.09 -15.97
CA GLY A 46 -7.08 12.47 -14.98
C GLY A 46 -7.90 11.31 -14.41
N THR A 47 -7.54 10.06 -14.72
CA THR A 47 -8.18 8.88 -14.13
C THR A 47 -7.87 8.81 -12.65
N GLU A 48 -8.90 8.64 -11.83
CA GLU A 48 -8.76 8.57 -10.37
C GLU A 48 -8.54 7.12 -9.91
N PHE A 49 -7.57 6.95 -9.03
CA PHE A 49 -7.23 5.66 -8.43
C PHE A 49 -7.51 5.68 -6.92
N TYR A 50 -8.02 4.57 -6.41
CA TYR A 50 -8.21 4.38 -4.98
C TYR A 50 -8.12 2.92 -4.55
N ASN A 51 -7.45 2.70 -3.43
CA ASN A 51 -7.35 1.40 -2.79
C ASN A 51 -7.56 1.57 -1.28
N GLU A 52 -8.31 0.68 -0.67
CA GLU A 52 -8.39 0.57 0.79
C GLU A 52 -8.13 -0.88 1.17
N ILE A 53 -7.13 -1.09 2.01
CA ILE A 53 -6.62 -2.42 2.32
C ILE A 53 -6.63 -2.59 3.84
N ASN A 54 -7.50 -3.48 4.32
CA ASN A 54 -7.50 -3.95 5.71
C ASN A 54 -6.37 -4.98 5.87
N LEU A 55 -5.30 -4.58 6.56
CA LEU A 55 -4.05 -5.33 6.63
C LEU A 55 -4.20 -6.65 7.41
N TYR A 56 -3.48 -7.67 6.95
CA TYR A 56 -3.45 -9.00 7.59
C TYR A 56 -3.09 -8.95 9.07
N ALA A 57 -2.07 -8.15 9.40
CA ALA A 57 -1.59 -7.96 10.76
C ALA A 57 -1.23 -6.51 11.02
N ARG A 58 -0.99 -6.18 12.30
CA ARG A 58 -0.61 -4.84 12.73
C ARG A 58 0.74 -4.40 12.14
N VAL A 59 0.80 -3.17 11.68
CA VAL A 59 2.03 -2.45 11.32
C VAL A 59 2.27 -1.31 12.30
N ASN A 60 3.51 -0.82 12.40
CA ASN A 60 3.81 0.41 13.11
C ASN A 60 3.65 1.58 12.13
N SER A 61 2.49 2.24 12.15
CA SER A 61 2.18 3.38 11.28
C SER A 61 3.21 4.50 11.37
N LYS A 62 3.72 4.80 12.57
CA LYS A 62 4.69 5.88 12.82
C LYS A 62 6.10 5.62 12.26
N ASP A 63 6.43 4.36 12.01
CA ASP A 63 7.71 3.94 11.39
C ASP A 63 7.49 3.39 9.97
N SER A 64 6.30 3.63 9.42
CA SER A 64 5.96 3.31 8.04
C SER A 64 5.97 4.57 7.20
N ARG A 65 6.26 4.43 5.91
CA ARG A 65 6.31 5.56 4.97
C ARG A 65 6.04 5.12 3.56
N GLU A 66 5.77 6.05 2.67
CA GLU A 66 5.67 5.87 1.24
C GLU A 66 6.82 6.56 0.49
N LYS A 67 7.09 6.08 -0.72
CA LYS A 67 7.92 6.76 -1.70
C LYS A 67 7.18 6.76 -3.02
N ARG A 68 7.03 7.95 -3.59
CA ARG A 68 6.56 8.12 -4.96
C ARG A 68 7.75 8.11 -5.93
N SER A 69 7.55 7.47 -7.08
CA SER A 69 8.37 7.59 -8.29
C SER A 69 7.48 7.97 -9.47
N ASP A 70 8.08 8.11 -10.66
CA ASP A 70 7.31 8.38 -11.89
C ASP A 70 6.42 7.20 -12.30
N ARG A 71 6.77 5.98 -11.88
CA ARG A 71 6.09 4.75 -12.31
C ARG A 71 5.19 4.12 -11.24
N SER A 72 5.37 4.48 -9.97
CA SER A 72 4.66 3.83 -8.87
C SER A 72 4.73 4.60 -7.56
N ILE A 73 3.89 4.17 -6.61
CA ILE A 73 3.94 4.58 -5.21
C ILE A 73 4.21 3.33 -4.37
N THR A 74 5.35 3.28 -3.70
CA THR A 74 5.74 2.16 -2.83
C THR A 74 5.53 2.52 -1.36
N CYS A 75 4.73 1.76 -0.63
CA CYS A 75 4.57 1.81 0.81
C CYS A 75 5.52 0.82 1.49
N PHE A 76 6.30 1.32 2.46
CA PHE A 76 7.22 0.58 3.31
C PHE A 76 6.57 0.47 4.69
N MET A 77 5.82 -0.60 4.93
CA MET A 77 5.08 -0.78 6.17
C MET A 77 5.91 -1.57 7.19
N ARG A 78 6.29 -0.95 8.30
CA ARG A 78 7.06 -1.61 9.36
C ARG A 78 6.16 -2.62 10.08
N LYS A 79 6.56 -3.89 10.10
CA LYS A 79 5.82 -4.91 10.86
C LYS A 79 5.84 -4.59 12.35
N TRP A 80 4.71 -4.73 13.03
CA TRP A 80 4.66 -4.63 14.49
C TRP A 80 5.43 -5.78 15.15
N LYS A 81 5.25 -7.00 14.62
CA LYS A 81 6.00 -8.20 15.01
C LYS A 81 6.93 -8.62 13.87
N GLU A 82 8.23 -8.41 14.07
CA GLU A 82 9.26 -8.79 13.10
C GLU A 82 9.41 -10.32 13.00
N LYS A 83 10.00 -10.79 11.90
CA LYS A 83 10.28 -12.20 11.56
C LYS A 83 9.03 -13.10 11.49
N VAL A 84 7.85 -12.50 11.33
CA VAL A 84 6.59 -13.22 11.07
C VAL A 84 6.23 -13.09 9.59
N ALA A 85 6.02 -14.23 8.93
CA ALA A 85 5.60 -14.27 7.54
C ALA A 85 4.18 -13.71 7.37
N TRP A 86 3.96 -12.95 6.30
CA TRP A 86 2.62 -12.53 5.89
C TRP A 86 2.15 -13.45 4.77
N PRO A 87 1.21 -14.38 5.02
CA PRO A 87 0.72 -15.30 3.98
C PRO A 87 -0.19 -14.60 2.95
N ARG A 88 -0.67 -13.41 3.29
CA ARG A 88 -1.51 -12.54 2.45
C ARG A 88 -1.40 -11.11 2.94
N ILE A 89 -1.82 -10.16 2.11
CA ILE A 89 -1.82 -8.74 2.48
C ILE A 89 -3.06 -8.33 3.28
N THR A 90 -4.20 -8.97 3.03
CA THR A 90 -5.49 -8.65 3.66
C THR A 90 -5.80 -9.51 4.88
N LYS A 91 -6.56 -8.95 5.83
CA LYS A 91 -7.10 -9.69 6.99
C LYS A 91 -7.96 -10.87 6.55
N GLU A 92 -8.92 -10.58 5.69
CA GLU A 92 -9.81 -11.58 5.10
C GLU A 92 -9.06 -12.41 4.06
N ASN A 93 -9.38 -13.70 4.04
CA ASN A 93 -8.87 -14.61 3.04
C ASN A 93 -9.79 -14.54 1.82
N ILE A 94 -9.50 -13.60 0.92
CA ILE A 94 -10.19 -13.52 -0.36
C ILE A 94 -9.52 -14.55 -1.27
N LYS A 95 -10.24 -15.62 -1.58
CA LYS A 95 -9.82 -16.64 -2.55
C LYS A 95 -9.93 -16.12 -3.98
#